data_AF-A0A212EVQ2-F1
#
_entry.id   AF-A0A212EVQ2-F1
#
_cell.length_a   1.000
_cell.length_b   1.000
_cell.length_c   1.000
_cell.angle_alpha   90.00
_cell.angle_beta   90.00
_cell.angle_gamma   90.00
#
_symmetry.space_group_name_H-M   'P 1'
#
loop_
_entity.id
_entity.type
_entity.pdbx_description
1 polymer ?
#
loop_
_entity_poly.entity_id
_entity_poly.type
_entity_poly.pdbx_seq_one_letter_code
_entity_poly.pdbx_strand_id
1 'polypeptide(L)' 'MRGDQKWPPQSVKEAVDAENEARRQLAKGPACRPRKVKKDYTEFFSQHALNHSYTSYRVPPGTQHFEPLSGRSSY' A
#
# COMPACT_ATOMS: atom_id res chain seq x y z
N MET A 1 34.13 -9.08 9.92
CA MET A 1 32.90 -8.27 10.07
C MET A 1 31.69 -9.17 9.84
N ARG A 2 30.95 -9.49 10.91
CA ARG A 2 29.77 -10.38 10.93
C ARG A 2 28.48 -9.52 10.96
N GLY A 3 28.44 -8.47 10.15
CA GLY A 3 27.57 -7.31 10.40
C GLY A 3 26.48 -7.05 9.37
N ASP A 4 26.28 -7.92 8.38
CA ASP A 4 25.23 -7.72 7.37
C ASP A 4 24.64 -9.05 6.88
N GLN A 5 24.28 -9.93 7.82
CA GLN A 5 23.29 -10.95 7.49
C GLN A 5 21.96 -10.21 7.36
N LYS A 6 21.60 -9.81 6.14
CA LYS A 6 20.37 -9.10 5.83
C LYS A 6 19.19 -9.84 6.46
N TRP A 7 18.55 -9.19 7.42
CA TRP A 7 17.33 -9.68 8.03
C TRP A 7 16.20 -9.69 6.98
N PRO A 8 15.30 -10.68 6.94
CA PRO A 8 15.22 -11.86 7.80
C PRO A 8 16.23 -12.97 7.42
N PRO A 9 16.69 -13.79 8.39
CA PRO A 9 17.54 -14.93 8.13
C PRO A 9 16.95 -15.85 7.08
N GLN A 10 17.80 -16.53 6.30
CA GLN A 10 17.37 -17.39 5.19
C GLN A 10 16.35 -18.45 5.64
N SER A 11 16.51 -19.02 6.84
CA SER A 11 15.56 -19.96 7.44
C SER A 11 14.18 -19.34 7.71
N VAL A 12 14.14 -18.07 8.12
CA VAL A 12 12.90 -17.33 8.34
C VAL A 12 12.23 -17.01 7.01
N LYS A 13 13.01 -16.67 5.99
CA LYS A 13 12.49 -16.44 4.64
C LYS A 13 11.86 -17.71 4.06
N GLU A 14 12.54 -18.85 4.18
CA GLU A 14 12.03 -20.15 3.74
C GLU A 14 10.76 -20.57 4.49
N ALA A 15 10.69 -20.33 5.80
CA ALA A 15 9.49 -20.59 6.60
C ALA A 15 8.30 -19.73 6.15
N VAL A 16 8.53 -18.43 5.89
CA VAL A 16 7.50 -17.50 5.39
C VAL A 16 7.03 -17.88 3.98
N ASP A 17 7.95 -18.32 3.11
CA ASP A 17 7.60 -18.75 1.76
C ASP A 17 6.74 -20.03 1.79
N ALA A 18 7.07 -21.00 2.65
CA ALA A 18 6.28 -22.20 2.87
C ALA A 18 4.87 -21.90 3.44
N GLU A 19 4.77 -20.97 4.38
CA GLU A 19 3.48 -20.51 4.94
C GLU A 19 2.61 -19.83 3.86
N ASN A 20 3.22 -18.98 3.03
CA ASN A 20 2.54 -18.32 1.93
C ASN A 20 2.05 -19.32 0.87
N GLU A 21 2.80 -20.39 0.61
CA GLU A 21 2.38 -21.48 -0.27
C GLU A 21 1.19 -22.24 0.29
N ALA A 22 1.21 -22.61 1.56
CA ALA A 22 0.09 -23.24 2.24
C ALA A 22 -1.17 -22.34 2.19
N ARG A 23 -1.01 -21.04 2.43
CA ARG A 23 -2.11 -20.06 2.33
C ARG A 23 -2.67 -19.96 0.90
N ARG A 24 -1.80 -20.01 -0.12
CA ARG A 24 -2.21 -20.02 -1.54
C ARG A 24 -2.96 -21.30 -1.91
N GLN A 25 -2.54 -22.46 -1.39
CA GLN A 25 -3.21 -23.74 -1.63
C GLN A 25 -4.57 -23.81 -0.94
N LEU A 26 -4.67 -23.34 0.31
CA LEU A 26 -5.94 -23.22 1.04
C LEU A 26 -6.93 -22.28 0.32
N ALA A 27 -6.42 -21.19 -0.26
CA ALA A 27 -7.22 -20.27 -1.06
C ALA A 27 -7.73 -20.85 -2.40
N LYS A 28 -7.18 -21.98 -2.87
CA LYS A 28 -7.68 -22.73 -4.04
C LYS A 28 -8.78 -23.74 -3.70
N GLY A 29 -9.08 -23.95 -2.40
CA GLY A 29 -10.13 -24.86 -1.95
C GLY A 29 -11.55 -24.42 -2.38
N PRO A 30 -12.56 -25.30 -2.21
CA PRO A 30 -13.92 -25.04 -2.64
C PRO A 30 -14.58 -23.98 -1.74
N ALA A 31 -14.73 -22.77 -2.30
CA ALA A 31 -15.66 -21.69 -1.94
C ALA A 31 -15.55 -21.02 -0.55
N CYS A 32 -14.87 -19.87 -0.47
CA CYS A 32 -15.44 -18.59 0.02
C CYS A 32 -14.43 -17.44 -0.15
N ARG A 33 -14.08 -17.09 -1.39
CA ARG A 33 -13.63 -15.71 -1.65
C ARG A 33 -14.82 -14.98 -2.24
N PRO A 34 -15.68 -14.35 -1.42
CA PRO A 34 -16.77 -13.55 -1.95
C PRO A 34 -16.18 -12.56 -2.94
N ARG A 35 -16.80 -12.47 -4.12
CA ARG A 35 -16.33 -11.60 -5.19
C ARG A 35 -16.15 -10.20 -4.62
N LYS A 36 -14.94 -9.66 -4.69
CA LYS A 36 -14.71 -8.25 -4.33
C LYS A 36 -15.54 -7.40 -5.29
N VAL A 37 -16.61 -6.80 -4.79
CA VAL A 37 -17.42 -5.86 -5.57
C VAL A 37 -16.58 -4.59 -5.73
N LYS A 38 -16.08 -4.35 -6.94
CA LYS A 38 -15.51 -3.05 -7.32
C LYS A 38 -16.68 -2.10 -7.57
N LYS A 39 -17.15 -1.46 -6.50
CA LYS A 39 -18.16 -0.40 -6.61
C LYS A 39 -17.47 0.85 -7.11
N ASP A 40 -18.04 1.47 -8.14
CA ASP A 40 -17.65 2.80 -8.55
C ASP A 40 -18.35 3.83 -7.65
N TYR A 41 -17.57 4.62 -6.93
CA TYR A 41 -18.06 5.67 -6.04
C TYR A 41 -17.88 7.07 -6.64
N THR A 42 -17.48 7.16 -7.91
CA THR A 42 -17.19 8.44 -8.58
C THR A 42 -18.37 9.40 -8.51
N GLU A 43 -19.59 8.92 -8.71
CA GLU A 43 -20.81 9.75 -8.63
C GLU A 43 -21.03 10.33 -7.22
N PHE A 44 -20.93 9.49 -6.18
CA PHE A 44 -21.05 9.92 -4.78
C PHE A 44 -20.04 11.01 -4.43
N PHE A 45 -18.76 10.81 -4.80
CA PHE A 45 -17.73 11.82 -4.53
C PHE A 45 -17.89 13.08 -5.38
N SER A 46 -18.47 12.97 -6.57
CA SER A 46 -18.75 14.13 -7.44
C SER A 46 -19.88 14.99 -6.86
N GLN A 47 -20.94 14.35 -6.35
CA GLN A 47 -22.05 15.04 -5.69
C GLN A 47 -21.62 15.76 -4.40
N HIS A 48 -20.67 15.16 -3.67
CA HIS A 48 -20.16 15.71 -2.41
C HIS A 48 -18.82 16.43 -2.56
N ALA A 49 -18.43 16.81 -3.78
CA ALA A 49 -17.22 17.58 -4.02
C ALA A 49 -17.36 18.97 -3.39
N LEU A 50 -16.38 19.34 -2.56
CA LEU A 50 -16.34 20.67 -1.96
C LEU A 50 -16.11 21.73 -3.04
N ASN A 51 -16.80 22.87 -2.90
CA ASN A 51 -16.63 24.00 -3.82
C ASN A 51 -15.18 24.48 -3.84
N HIS A 52 -14.75 25.07 -4.95
CA HIS A 52 -13.38 25.59 -5.11
C HIS A 52 -13.06 26.72 -4.12
N SER A 53 -14.10 27.40 -3.61
CA SER A 53 -14.00 28.42 -2.58
C SER A 53 -13.92 27.85 -1.16
N TYR A 54 -14.07 26.52 -0.99
CA TYR A 54 -13.98 25.89 0.32
C TYR A 54 -12.54 25.94 0.81
N THR A 55 -12.35 26.59 1.96
CA THR A 55 -11.03 26.84 2.53
C THR A 55 -10.47 25.52 3.04
N SER A 56 -9.62 24.88 2.24
CA SER A 56 -8.81 23.78 2.72
C SER A 56 -7.63 24.33 3.50
N TYR A 57 -7.29 23.69 4.62
CA TYR A 57 -6.07 24.01 5.35
C TYR A 57 -4.88 23.83 4.40
N ARG A 58 -4.15 24.92 4.16
CA ARG A 58 -2.90 24.91 3.41
C ARG A 58 -1.76 25.01 4.41
N VAL A 59 -0.85 24.05 4.32
CA VAL A 59 0.38 24.02 5.11
C VAL A 59 1.14 25.33 4.84
N PRO A 60 1.56 26.07 5.87
CA PRO A 60 2.29 27.32 5.69
C PRO A 60 3.56 27.11 4.86
N PRO A 61 3.92 28.05 3.96
CA PRO A 61 5.16 27.98 3.22
C PRO A 61 6.35 27.83 4.18
N GLY A 62 7.27 26.91 3.87
CA GLY A 62 8.44 26.61 4.71
C GLY A 62 8.22 25.57 5.81
N THR A 63 7.00 25.07 6.02
CA THR A 63 6.72 23.98 6.99
C THR A 63 6.60 22.60 6.34
N GLN A 64 6.74 22.52 5.01
CA GLN A 64 6.74 21.25 4.29
C GLN A 64 8.13 20.60 4.40
N HIS A 65 8.17 19.40 4.97
CA HIS A 65 9.38 18.57 4.97
C HIS A 65 9.69 18.15 3.52
N PHE A 66 10.78 18.68 2.97
CA PHE A 66 11.31 18.23 1.69
C PHE A 66 12.28 17.08 1.95
N GLU A 67 11.95 15.87 1.49
CA GLU A 67 12.99 14.87 1.35
C GLU A 67 13.82 15.17 0.08
N PRO A 68 15.14 15.35 0.20
CA PRO A 68 15.99 15.71 -0.94
C PRO A 68 16.10 14.60 -2.01
N LEU A 69 15.49 13.42 -1.79
CA LEU A 69 15.59 12.24 -2.65
C LEU A 69 14.29 11.84 -3.37
N SER A 70 13.19 12.60 -3.26
CA SER A 70 11.95 12.29 -3.99
C SER A 70 12.01 12.57 -5.50
N GLY A 71 13.20 12.85 -6.04
CA GLY A 71 13.45 13.26 -7.43
C GLY A 71 13.97 12.17 -8.38
N ARG A 72 13.96 10.88 -8.01
CA ARG A 72 14.22 9.81 -8.99
C ARG A 72 12.92 9.15 -9.45
N SER A 73 12.26 9.82 -10.37
CA SER A 73 11.46 9.15 -11.39
C SER A 73 12.39 8.25 -12.20
N SER A 74 12.32 6.94 -12.00
CA SER A 74 12.85 5.97 -12.97
C SER A 74 11.98 6.07 -14.22
N TYR A 75 12.50 6.72 -15.26
CA TYR A 75 12.04 6.48 -16.63
C TYR A 75 12.19 5.00 -16.98
#